data_AF-A0A0A3II56-F1
#
_entry.id   AF-A0A0A3II56-F1
#
_cell.length_a   1.000
_cell.length_b   1.000
_cell.length_c   1.000
_cell.angle_alpha   90.00
_cell.angle_beta   90.00
_cell.angle_gamma   90.00
#
_symmetry.space_group_name_H-M   'P 1'
#
loop_
_entity.id
_entity.type
_entity.pdbx_description
1 polymer ?
#
loop_
_entity_poly.entity_id
_entity_poly.type
_entity_poly.pdbx_seq_one_letter_code
_entity_poly.pdbx_strand_id
1 'polypeptide(L)'
;MRKQTILWGLLVTGCLLGIYAQSLAYFLEGIFNTGWPIAYLTFVTVSSYVLLIFVAGISLWKKLGPLLTATLSVGGMVSMWSFFVLAMWWG
;
A
#
# COMPACT_ATOMS: atom_id res chain seq x y z
N MET A 1 -17.68 12.68 -11.00
CA MET A 1 -16.31 13.23 -10.92
C MET A 1 -15.72 13.17 -9.50
N ARG A 2 -16.24 13.88 -8.48
CA ARG A 2 -15.65 13.90 -7.11
C ARG A 2 -15.30 12.53 -6.50
N LYS A 3 -16.16 11.51 -6.67
CA LYS A 3 -15.95 10.17 -6.08
C LYS A 3 -14.79 9.39 -6.71
N GLN A 4 -14.50 9.62 -8.00
CA GLN A 4 -13.38 8.97 -8.69
C GLN A 4 -12.03 9.58 -8.27
N THR A 5 -12.00 10.90 -8.04
CA THR A 5 -10.81 11.60 -7.55
C THR A 5 -10.33 11.06 -6.20
N ILE A 6 -11.26 10.73 -5.30
CA ILE A 6 -10.93 10.13 -4.00
C ILE A 6 -10.25 8.77 -4.18
N LEU A 7 -10.78 7.92 -5.07
CA LEU A 7 -10.19 6.59 -5.30
C LEU A 7 -8.81 6.66 -5.95
N TRP A 8 -8.59 7.63 -6.85
CA TRP A 8 -7.25 7.92 -7.38
C TRP A 8 -6.29 8.36 -6.27
N GLY A 9 -6.75 9.22 -5.36
CA GLY A 9 -5.97 9.60 -4.18
C GLY A 9 -5.62 8.40 -3.31
N LEU A 10 -6.58 7.51 -3.03
CA LEU A 10 -6.35 6.29 -2.26
C LEU A 10 -5.39 5.32 -2.95
N LEU A 11 -5.46 5.18 -4.28
CA LEU A 11 -4.50 4.40 -5.06
C LEU A 11 -3.08 4.95 -4.89
N VAL A 12 -2.91 6.26 -5.05
CA VAL A 12 -1.61 6.91 -4.88
C VAL A 12 -1.09 6.72 -3.45
N THR A 13 -1.92 6.95 -2.44
CA THR A 13 -1.54 6.75 -1.04
C THR A 13 -1.16 5.29 -0.75
N GLY A 14 -1.95 4.33 -1.24
CA GLY A 14 -1.64 2.90 -1.11
C GLY A 14 -0.30 2.55 -1.74
N CYS A 15 -0.02 3.07 -2.93
CA CYS A 15 1.26 2.88 -3.61
C CYS A 15 2.43 3.53 -2.86
N LEU A 16 2.26 4.76 -2.36
CA LEU A 16 3.30 5.44 -1.56
C LEU A 16 3.63 4.66 -0.30
N LEU A 17 2.62 4.17 0.42
CA LEU A 17 2.83 3.33 1.60
C LEU A 17 3.60 2.05 1.26
N GLY A 18 3.30 1.40 0.13
CA GLY A 18 3.99 0.18 -0.29
C GLY A 18 5.44 0.42 -0.71
N ILE A 19 5.71 1.47 -1.49
CA ILE A 19 7.06 1.83 -1.96
C ILE A 19 7.93 2.28 -0.78
N TYR A 20 7.40 3.12 0.09
CA TYR A 20 8.14 3.68 1.23
C TYR A 20 7.96 2.88 2.52
N ALA A 21 7.44 1.64 2.46
CA ALA A 21 7.10 0.85 3.64
C ALA A 21 8.30 0.71 4.62
N GLN A 22 9.48 0.40 4.09
CA GLN A 22 10.71 0.27 4.86
C GLN A 22 11.15 1.60 5.47
N SER A 23 11.20 2.68 4.69
CA SER A 23 11.60 4.00 5.19
C SER A 23 10.64 4.51 6.28
N LEU A 24 9.34 4.29 6.11
CA LEU A 24 8.31 4.61 7.11
C LEU A 24 8.46 3.76 8.36
N ALA A 25 8.76 2.47 8.23
CA ALA A 25 8.98 1.59 9.37
C ALA A 25 10.15 2.06 10.23
N TYR A 26 11.28 2.41 9.61
CA TYR A 26 12.43 2.97 10.32
C TYR A 26 12.16 4.34 10.93
N PHE A 27 11.39 5.18 10.24
CA PHE A 27 11.00 6.49 10.77
C PHE A 27 10.10 6.34 12.01
N LEU A 28 9.10 5.45 11.95
CA LEU A 28 8.21 5.16 13.09
C LEU A 28 8.98 4.55 14.25
N GLU A 29 9.90 3.62 13.97
CA GLU A 29 10.78 3.05 14.98
C GLU A 29 11.66 4.13 15.64
N GLY A 30 12.20 5.09 14.88
CA GLY A 30 12.96 6.21 15.44
C GLY A 30 12.13 7.14 16.33
N ILE A 31 10.82 7.28 16.09
CA ILE A 31 9.91 8.09 16.91
C ILE A 31 9.52 7.37 18.20
N PHE A 32 9.12 6.10 18.07
CA PHE A 32 8.51 5.35 19.17
C PHE A 32 9.51 4.49 19.94
N ASN A 33 10.71 4.25 19.39
CA ASN A 33 11.83 3.53 19.97
C ASN A 33 11.41 2.20 20.64
N THR A 34 10.67 1.38 19.90
CA THR A 34 10.11 0.13 20.41
C THR A 34 11.05 -1.06 20.27
N GLY A 35 12.12 -0.91 19.49
CA GLY A 35 13.08 -1.93 19.07
C GLY A 35 12.57 -2.89 17.99
N TRP A 36 11.37 -2.67 17.43
CA TRP A 36 10.63 -3.67 16.66
C TRP A 36 10.25 -3.12 15.26
N PRO A 37 11.23 -2.75 14.41
CA PRO A 37 10.97 -2.17 13.09
C PRO A 37 10.15 -3.09 12.18
N ILE A 38 10.24 -4.41 12.38
CA ILE A 38 9.46 -5.38 11.61
C ILE A 38 7.95 -5.29 11.87
N ALA A 39 7.54 -4.89 13.08
CA ALA A 39 6.13 -4.71 13.42
C ALA A 39 5.57 -3.50 12.66
N TYR A 40 6.32 -2.40 12.60
CA TYR A 40 5.94 -1.23 11.82
C TYR A 40 5.93 -1.50 10.32
N LEU A 41 6.94 -2.24 9.81
CA LEU A 41 6.97 -2.65 8.40
C LEU A 41 5.74 -3.48 8.04
N THR A 42 5.42 -4.48 8.86
CA THR A 42 4.23 -5.33 8.68
C THR A 42 2.95 -4.47 8.68
N PHE A 43 2.83 -3.55 9.63
CA PHE A 43 1.68 -2.66 9.74
C PHE A 43 1.51 -1.77 8.50
N VAL A 44 2.59 -1.14 8.02
CA VAL A 44 2.56 -0.26 6.85
C VAL A 44 2.26 -1.05 5.57
N THR A 45 2.87 -2.23 5.38
CA THR A 45 2.59 -3.11 4.24
C THR A 45 1.14 -3.60 4.22
N VAL A 46 0.61 -4.05 5.35
CA VAL A 46 -0.80 -4.47 5.45
C VAL A 46 -1.75 -3.31 5.18
N SER A 47 -1.44 -2.12 5.69
CA SER A 47 -2.24 -0.91 5.43
C SER A 47 -2.27 -0.53 3.94
N SER A 48 -1.13 -0.62 3.25
CA SER A 48 -1.04 -0.44 1.79
C SER A 48 -1.93 -1.44 1.06
N TYR A 49 -1.88 -2.72 1.45
CA TYR A 49 -2.65 -3.80 0.82
C TYR A 49 -4.16 -3.59 0.98
N VAL A 50 -4.61 -3.26 2.19
CA VAL A 50 -6.03 -3.01 2.47
C VAL A 50 -6.55 -1.87 1.59
N LEU A 51 -5.77 -0.79 1.44
CA LEU A 51 -6.14 0.33 0.57
C LEU A 51 -6.23 -0.08 -0.90
N LEU A 52 -5.23 -0.80 -1.41
CA LEU A 52 -5.20 -1.23 -2.81
C LEU A 52 -6.33 -2.22 -3.14
N ILE A 53 -6.60 -3.19 -2.26
CA ILE A 53 -7.72 -4.13 -2.38
C ILE A 53 -9.06 -3.38 -2.33
N PHE A 54 -9.20 -2.43 -1.41
CA PHE A 54 -10.41 -1.61 -1.31
C PHE A 54 -10.65 -0.81 -2.59
N VAL A 55 -9.62 -0.15 -3.13
CA VAL A 55 -9.70 0.58 -4.40
C VAL A 55 -10.04 -0.36 -5.55
N ALA A 56 -9.42 -1.54 -5.63
CA ALA A 56 -9.71 -2.53 -6.66
C ALA A 56 -11.17 -3.00 -6.60
N GLY A 57 -11.67 -3.33 -5.40
CA GLY A 57 -13.03 -3.80 -5.17
C GLY A 57 -14.08 -2.76 -5.57
N ILE A 58 -13.89 -1.49 -5.17
CA ILE A 58 -14.78 -0.41 -5.57
C ILE A 58 -14.69 -0.14 -7.07
N SER A 59 -13.50 -0.20 -7.66
CA SER A 59 -13.30 -0.01 -9.10
C SER A 59 -14.01 -1.08 -9.92
N LEU A 60 -13.95 -2.34 -9.47
CA LEU A 60 -14.67 -3.45 -10.09
C LEU A 60 -16.19 -3.28 -9.96
N TRP A 61 -16.69 -2.98 -8.76
CA TRP A 61 -18.12 -2.80 -8.51
C TRP A 61 -18.73 -1.62 -9.31
N LYS A 62 -17.97 -0.52 -9.44
CA LYS A 62 -18.38 0.67 -10.19
C LYS A 62 -18.01 0.64 -11.67
N LYS A 63 -17.44 -0.48 -12.17
CA LYS A 63 -16.98 -0.65 -13.57
C LYS A 63 -16.04 0.47 -14.04
N LEU A 64 -15.14 0.91 -13.16
CA LEU A 64 -14.17 1.98 -13.42
C LEU A 64 -12.93 1.39 -14.12
N GLY A 65 -13.08 1.04 -15.41
CA GLY A 65 -12.05 0.34 -16.20
C GLY A 65 -10.63 0.89 -16.04
N PRO A 66 -10.37 2.19 -16.33
CA PRO A 66 -9.02 2.75 -16.23
C PRO A 66 -8.41 2.67 -14.83
N LEU A 67 -9.22 2.92 -13.79
CA LEU A 67 -8.77 2.87 -12.41
C LEU A 67 -8.50 1.43 -11.96
N LEU A 68 -9.33 0.47 -12.39
CA LEU A 68 -9.11 -0.95 -12.13
C LEU A 68 -7.81 -1.42 -12.78
N THR A 69 -7.59 -1.07 -14.05
CA THR A 69 -6.35 -1.41 -14.77
C THR A 69 -5.13 -0.82 -14.06
N ALA A 70 -5.17 0.47 -13.68
CA ALA A 70 -4.09 1.11 -12.93
C ALA A 70 -3.85 0.48 -11.56
N THR A 71 -4.91 0.09 -10.86
CA THR A 71 -4.80 -0.58 -9.55
C THR A 71 -4.18 -1.96 -9.68
N LEU A 72 -4.57 -2.74 -10.69
CA LEU A 72 -4.02 -4.08 -10.91
C LEU A 72 -2.58 -4.05 -11.42
N SER A 73 -2.23 -3.11 -12.30
CA SER A 73 -0.87 -3.01 -12.82
C SER A 73 0.08 -2.36 -11.80
N VAL A 74 -0.14 -1.10 -11.46
CA VAL A 74 0.75 -0.33 -10.58
C VAL A 74 0.61 -0.81 -9.14
N GLY A 75 -0.62 -0.94 -8.63
CA GLY A 75 -0.85 -1.44 -7.29
C GLY A 75 -0.39 -2.89 -7.12
N GLY A 76 -0.51 -3.72 -8.17
CA GLY A 76 0.03 -5.08 -8.18
C GLY A 76 1.55 -5.11 -8.06
N MET A 77 2.26 -4.34 -8.90
CA MET A 77 3.73 -4.23 -8.84
C MET A 77 4.22 -3.71 -7.48
N VAL A 78 3.57 -2.67 -6.95
CA VAL A 78 3.93 -2.11 -5.64
C VAL A 78 3.65 -3.09 -4.51
N SER A 79 2.54 -3.84 -4.59
CA SER A 79 2.24 -4.88 -3.62
C SER A 79 3.33 -5.95 -3.60
N MET A 80 3.69 -6.48 -4.78
CA MET A 80 4.77 -7.47 -4.91
C MET A 80 6.09 -6.97 -4.32
N TRP A 81 6.45 -5.71 -4.59
CA TRP A 81 7.64 -5.08 -4.00
C TRP A 81 7.56 -5.00 -2.47
N SER A 82 6.46 -4.48 -1.93
CA SER A 82 6.29 -4.31 -0.48
C SER A 82 6.30 -5.66 0.26
N PHE A 83 5.70 -6.70 -0.33
CA PHE A 83 5.76 -8.04 0.24
C PHE A 83 7.13 -8.68 0.12
N PHE A 84 7.85 -8.46 -0.98
CA PHE A 84 9.24 -8.91 -1.09
C PHE A 84 10.10 -8.29 0.02
N VAL A 85 9.96 -6.98 0.25
CA VAL A 85 10.65 -6.29 1.35
C VAL A 85 10.24 -6.86 2.71
N LEU A 86 8.94 -7.06 2.95
CA LEU A 86 8.46 -7.68 4.18
C LEU A 86 9.07 -9.08 4.38
N ALA A 87 9.07 -9.92 3.34
CA ALA A 87 9.59 -11.27 3.38
C ALA A 87 11.11 -11.31 3.66
N MET A 88 11.89 -10.38 3.10
CA MET A 88 13.33 -10.25 3.39
C MET A 88 13.64 -9.94 4.86
N TRP A 89 12.68 -9.38 5.60
CA TRP A 89 12.85 -9.09 7.02
C TRP A 89 12.38 -10.22 7.95
N TRP A 90 11.49 -11.07 7.47
CA TRP A 90 10.96 -12.22 8.22
C TRP A 90 11.79 -13.51 8.03
N GLY A 91 12.65 -13.56 7.01
CA GLY A 91 13.62 -14.64 6.78
C GLY A 91 15.01 -14.29 7.29
#